data_AF-A0A3R7KR25-F1
#
_entry.id   AF-A0A3R7KR25-F1
#
_cell.length_a   1.000
_cell.length_b   1.000
_cell.length_c   1.000
_cell.angle_alpha   90.00
_cell.angle_beta   90.00
_cell.angle_gamma   90.00
#
_symmetry.space_group_name_H-M   'P 1'
#
loop_
_entity.id
_entity.type
_entity.pdbx_description
1 polymer ?
#
loop_
_entity_poly.entity_id
_entity_poly.type
_entity_poly.pdbx_seq_one_letter_code
_entity_poly.pdbx_strand_id
1 'polypeptide(L)'
;MHAMKVVEMKAKFRREHLQQLRALAKRDPAAMRKHSKNLCQQLHERIQALRLSRPGTPSLLLCGYLPLSYEVDLTALFRLFWGEPQREGLPRVKTFVPMVLSPSGVPNGAAAASIPPWQRPRHTAGTRFASAMLFLEVFDEADLDISFERRGRYHLKEPKEEVMEALFNTDTGASGGNGGRRRHFIACDKYEVLFPQCARPASLIDLKQPSRSLEHAAWTLVLTPGVAFDHFGNRMGKGGGYYDRFLRYSREVAEGAVVSWGVGVEQQLLSGGAEVPVRTQELSAGGAWDSPVDGVVTPAGHVPCALSGVMRV
;
A
#
# COMPACT_ATOMS: atom_id res chain seq x y z
N MET A 1 25.25 9.09 17.35
CA MET A 1 25.02 10.53 17.00
C MET A 1 24.40 10.74 15.62
N HIS A 2 24.94 10.19 14.53
CA HIS A 2 24.44 10.42 13.16
C HIS A 2 22.98 9.96 12.92
N ALA A 3 22.60 8.77 13.39
CA ALA A 3 21.23 8.26 13.24
C ALA A 3 20.16 9.08 14.00
N MET A 4 20.47 9.60 15.19
CA MET A 4 19.58 10.53 15.92
C MET A 4 19.37 11.82 15.14
N LYS A 5 20.44 12.36 14.54
CA LYS A 5 20.36 13.57 13.70
C LYS A 5 19.44 13.37 12.50
N VAL A 6 19.51 12.21 11.83
CA VAL A 6 18.60 11.89 10.71
C VAL A 6 17.15 11.79 11.15
N VAL A 7 16.87 11.18 12.30
CA VAL A 7 15.50 11.10 12.84
C VAL A 7 14.90 12.48 13.09
N GLU A 8 15.66 13.36 13.73
CA GLU A 8 15.25 14.73 14.00
C GLU A 8 15.02 15.53 12.71
N MET A 9 15.94 15.41 11.73
CA MET A 9 15.79 16.02 10.41
C MET A 9 14.51 15.53 9.71
N LYS A 10 14.26 14.22 9.69
CA LYS A 10 13.02 13.64 9.11
C LYS A 10 11.77 14.15 9.84
N ALA A 11 11.81 14.26 11.16
CA ALA A 11 10.69 14.75 11.96
C ALA A 11 10.37 16.22 11.67
N LYS A 12 11.39 17.08 11.61
CA LYS A 12 11.25 18.50 11.25
C LYS A 12 10.71 18.65 9.83
N PHE A 13 11.38 18.01 8.87
CA PHE A 13 11.01 18.04 7.46
C PHE A 13 9.55 17.60 7.25
N ARG A 14 9.17 16.47 7.85
CA ARG A 14 7.78 15.94 7.76
C ARG A 14 6.76 16.92 8.31
N ARG A 15 7.04 17.55 9.46
CA ARG A 15 6.11 18.48 10.11
C ARG A 15 5.86 19.70 9.22
N GLU A 16 6.91 20.28 8.67
CA GLU A 16 6.84 21.46 7.80
C GLU A 16 6.02 21.17 6.53
N HIS A 17 6.35 20.09 5.82
CA HIS A 17 5.65 19.73 4.58
C HIS A 17 4.20 19.28 4.83
N LEU A 18 3.91 18.53 5.91
CA LEU A 18 2.53 18.20 6.27
C LEU A 18 1.69 19.44 6.58
N GLN A 19 2.28 20.45 7.23
CA GLN A 19 1.58 21.71 7.50
C GLN A 19 1.21 22.43 6.20
N GLN A 20 2.13 22.48 5.24
CA GLN A 20 1.90 23.07 3.92
C GLN A 20 0.81 22.32 3.14
N LEU A 21 0.87 20.99 3.08
CA LEU A 21 -0.13 20.18 2.36
C LEU A 21 -1.53 20.33 2.94
N ARG A 22 -1.64 20.31 4.27
CA ARG A 22 -2.93 20.52 4.95
C ARG A 22 -3.47 21.93 4.71
N ALA A 23 -2.61 22.94 4.75
CA ALA A 23 -3.00 24.31 4.46
C ALA A 23 -3.49 24.46 3.01
N LEU A 24 -2.79 23.85 2.05
CA LEU A 24 -3.18 23.85 0.64
C LEU A 24 -4.53 23.16 0.43
N ALA A 25 -4.71 21.96 0.98
CA ALA A 25 -5.94 21.20 0.86
C ALA A 25 -7.15 21.91 1.50
N LYS A 26 -6.92 22.64 2.61
CA LYS A 26 -7.96 23.44 3.27
C LYS A 26 -8.31 24.70 2.47
N ARG A 27 -7.31 25.34 1.86
CA ARG A 27 -7.48 26.60 1.11
C ARG A 27 -8.28 26.39 -0.17
N ASP A 28 -8.00 25.32 -0.90
CA ASP A 28 -8.69 25.04 -2.18
C ASP A 28 -9.02 23.54 -2.35
N PRO A 29 -10.09 23.06 -1.69
CA PRO A 29 -10.55 21.68 -1.83
C PRO A 29 -10.99 21.33 -3.27
N ALA A 30 -11.44 22.32 -4.05
CA ALA A 30 -11.88 22.12 -5.43
C ALA A 30 -10.69 21.84 -6.35
N ALA A 31 -9.60 22.59 -6.22
CA ALA A 31 -8.35 22.30 -6.92
C ALA A 31 -7.81 20.92 -6.54
N MET A 32 -7.85 20.53 -5.26
CA MET A 32 -7.39 19.20 -4.84
C MET A 32 -8.18 18.05 -5.52
N ARG A 33 -9.51 18.19 -5.62
CA ARG A 33 -10.35 17.24 -6.37
C ARG A 33 -10.02 17.23 -7.86
N LYS A 34 -9.81 18.40 -8.47
CA LYS A 34 -9.43 18.51 -9.89
C LYS A 34 -8.07 17.86 -10.14
N HIS A 35 -7.07 18.12 -9.30
CA HIS A 35 -5.76 17.47 -9.37
C HIS A 35 -5.89 15.96 -9.25
N SER A 36 -6.70 15.47 -8.30
CA SER A 36 -6.93 14.03 -8.12
C SER A 36 -7.54 13.38 -9.36
N LYS A 37 -8.56 14.00 -9.97
CA LYS A 37 -9.20 13.49 -11.19
C LYS A 37 -8.22 13.44 -12.36
N ASN A 38 -7.47 14.53 -12.60
CA ASN A 38 -6.51 14.59 -13.69
C ASN A 38 -5.38 13.56 -13.49
N LEU A 39 -4.87 13.42 -12.27
CA LEU A 39 -3.82 12.47 -11.97
C LEU A 39 -4.29 11.02 -12.08
N CYS A 40 -5.53 10.72 -11.69
CA CYS A 40 -6.12 9.40 -11.91
C CYS A 40 -6.22 9.05 -13.39
N GLN A 41 -6.55 10.01 -14.25
CA GLN A 41 -6.56 9.78 -15.70
C GLN A 41 -5.15 9.46 -16.24
N GLN A 42 -4.14 10.24 -15.84
CA GLN A 42 -2.74 10.00 -16.23
C GLN A 42 -2.23 8.64 -15.71
N LEU A 43 -2.54 8.29 -14.46
CA LEU A 43 -2.20 7.00 -13.88
C LEU A 43 -2.86 5.86 -14.66
N HIS A 44 -4.14 6.01 -15.01
CA HIS A 44 -4.87 4.99 -15.77
C HIS A 44 -4.22 4.72 -17.12
N GLU A 45 -3.95 5.75 -17.92
CA GLU A 45 -3.28 5.65 -19.22
C GLU A 45 -1.90 4.98 -19.09
N ARG A 46 -1.15 5.37 -18.05
CA ARG A 46 0.19 4.81 -17.83
C ARG A 46 0.17 3.36 -17.37
N ILE A 47 -0.78 2.98 -16.53
CA ILE A 47 -0.98 1.60 -16.12
C ILE A 47 -1.44 0.75 -17.31
N GLN A 48 -2.27 1.28 -18.20
CA GLN A 48 -2.63 0.60 -19.45
C GLN A 48 -1.40 0.36 -20.34
N ALA A 49 -0.55 1.36 -20.53
CA ALA A 49 0.70 1.21 -21.27
C ALA A 49 1.63 0.15 -20.63
N LEU A 50 1.76 0.14 -19.30
CA LEU A 50 2.57 -0.83 -18.57
C LEU A 50 2.00 -2.25 -18.63
N ARG A 51 0.67 -2.41 -18.68
CA ARG A 51 0.03 -3.72 -18.90
C ARG A 51 0.33 -4.27 -20.28
N LEU A 52 0.36 -3.41 -21.30
CA LEU A 52 0.68 -3.80 -22.68
C LEU A 52 2.14 -4.19 -22.87
N SER A 53 3.08 -3.61 -22.11
CA SER A 53 4.50 -3.97 -22.19
C SER A 53 4.85 -5.28 -21.48
N ARG A 54 3.90 -5.89 -20.76
CA ARG A 54 4.07 -7.16 -20.04
C ARG A 54 3.05 -8.22 -20.49
N PRO A 55 3.05 -8.61 -21.78
CA PRO A 55 2.12 -9.62 -22.29
C PRO A 55 2.43 -10.99 -21.64
N GLY A 56 1.38 -11.74 -21.29
CA GLY A 56 1.51 -13.10 -20.75
C GLY A 56 1.31 -13.25 -19.23
N THR A 57 1.22 -12.14 -18.47
CA THR A 57 0.75 -12.21 -17.06
C THR A 57 -0.77 -12.11 -17.00
N PRO A 58 -1.51 -13.05 -16.38
CA PRO A 58 -2.98 -13.00 -16.27
C PRO A 58 -3.51 -11.84 -15.43
N SER A 59 -2.74 -11.29 -14.47
CA SER A 59 -3.24 -10.25 -13.56
C SER A 59 -2.20 -9.20 -13.17
N LEU A 60 -2.69 -7.98 -12.93
CA LEU A 60 -1.99 -6.89 -12.25
C LEU A 60 -2.63 -6.68 -10.87
N LEU A 61 -1.82 -6.79 -9.81
CA LEU A 61 -2.23 -6.41 -8.46
C LEU A 61 -1.96 -4.91 -8.25
N LEU A 62 -2.99 -4.09 -8.38
CA LEU A 62 -2.91 -2.65 -8.17
C LEU A 62 -3.14 -2.33 -6.69
N CYS A 63 -2.05 -2.15 -5.94
CA CYS A 63 -2.07 -1.78 -4.53
C CYS A 63 -2.09 -0.25 -4.41
N GLY A 64 -3.21 0.35 -3.99
CA GLY A 64 -3.34 1.80 -3.84
C GLY A 64 -4.03 2.19 -2.53
N TYR A 65 -3.87 3.42 -2.10
CA TYR A 65 -4.40 3.90 -0.82
C TYR A 65 -5.77 4.57 -0.96
N LEU A 66 -6.52 4.60 0.16
CA LEU A 66 -7.66 5.48 0.33
C LEU A 66 -7.17 6.81 0.92
N PRO A 67 -7.60 7.96 0.38
CA PRO A 67 -6.95 9.25 0.64
C PRO A 67 -7.29 9.84 2.00
N LEU A 68 -6.33 10.55 2.58
CA LEU A 68 -6.61 11.65 3.50
C LEU A 68 -6.96 12.93 2.74
N SER A 69 -7.48 13.93 3.45
CA SER A 69 -7.93 15.20 2.86
C SER A 69 -6.87 15.97 2.06
N TYR A 70 -5.59 15.72 2.30
CA TYR A 70 -4.45 16.36 1.63
C TYR A 70 -3.71 15.43 0.67
N GLU A 71 -4.24 14.24 0.43
CA GLU A 71 -3.68 13.26 -0.51
C GLU A 71 -4.52 13.21 -1.78
N VAL A 72 -3.91 12.77 -2.87
CA VAL A 72 -4.61 12.52 -4.14
C VAL A 72 -5.62 11.39 -3.92
N ASP A 73 -6.88 11.61 -4.27
CA ASP A 73 -7.95 10.62 -4.19
C ASP A 73 -7.88 9.60 -5.34
N LEU A 74 -7.36 8.42 -5.05
CA LEU A 74 -7.24 7.30 -6.00
C LEU A 74 -8.56 6.57 -6.27
N THR A 75 -9.66 6.88 -5.58
CA THR A 75 -10.94 6.19 -5.78
C THR A 75 -11.43 6.35 -7.22
N ALA A 76 -11.15 7.50 -7.86
CA ALA A 76 -11.47 7.70 -9.28
C ALA A 76 -10.69 6.75 -10.21
N LEU A 77 -9.43 6.46 -9.90
CA LEU A 77 -8.63 5.48 -10.64
C LEU A 77 -9.20 4.07 -10.47
N PHE A 78 -9.59 3.68 -9.26
CA PHE A 78 -10.18 2.36 -9.02
C PHE A 78 -11.48 2.18 -9.79
N ARG A 79 -12.36 3.19 -9.82
CA ARG A 79 -13.60 3.15 -10.62
C ARG A 79 -13.35 2.91 -12.11
N LEU A 80 -12.29 3.49 -12.67
CA LEU A 80 -11.92 3.25 -14.07
C LEU A 80 -11.59 1.78 -14.33
N PHE A 81 -10.85 1.12 -13.41
CA PHE A 81 -10.52 -0.30 -13.55
C PHE A 81 -11.67 -1.25 -13.18
N TRP A 82 -12.51 -0.90 -12.21
CA TRP A 82 -13.70 -1.71 -11.87
C TRP A 82 -14.73 -1.72 -13.00
N GLY A 83 -14.85 -0.62 -13.74
CA GLY A 83 -15.71 -0.51 -14.92
C GLY A 83 -15.09 -1.01 -16.21
N GLU A 84 -13.83 -1.46 -16.21
CA GLU A 84 -13.14 -1.90 -17.42
C GLU A 84 -13.66 -3.29 -17.86
N PRO A 85 -14.16 -3.45 -19.10
CA PRO A 85 -14.55 -4.76 -19.59
C PRO A 85 -13.32 -5.66 -19.75
N GLN A 86 -13.47 -6.95 -19.45
CA GLN A 86 -12.38 -7.91 -19.64
C GLN A 86 -12.02 -8.02 -21.12
N ARG A 87 -10.73 -7.88 -21.42
CA ARG A 87 -10.18 -8.02 -22.78
C ARG A 87 -9.27 -9.23 -22.83
N GLU A 88 -9.40 -10.03 -23.87
CA GLU A 88 -8.53 -11.18 -24.11
C GLU A 88 -7.07 -10.72 -24.26
N GLY A 89 -6.14 -11.45 -23.63
CA GLY A 89 -4.70 -11.16 -23.68
C GLY A 89 -4.22 -9.98 -22.81
N LEU A 90 -5.11 -9.20 -22.19
CA LEU A 90 -4.72 -8.08 -21.31
C LEU A 90 -4.80 -8.51 -19.83
N PRO A 91 -3.74 -8.29 -19.01
CA PRO A 91 -3.76 -8.66 -17.59
C PRO A 91 -4.94 -8.03 -16.86
N ARG A 92 -5.75 -8.81 -16.12
CA ARG A 92 -6.87 -8.28 -15.32
C ARG A 92 -6.34 -7.46 -14.15
N VAL A 93 -6.89 -6.27 -13.92
CA VAL A 93 -6.52 -5.46 -12.75
C VAL A 93 -7.35 -5.90 -11.54
N LYS A 94 -6.66 -6.25 -10.46
CA LYS A 94 -7.25 -6.45 -9.13
C LYS A 94 -6.78 -5.33 -8.22
N THR A 95 -7.70 -4.60 -7.60
CA THR A 95 -7.38 -3.46 -6.74
C THR A 95 -7.27 -3.89 -5.29
N PHE A 96 -6.26 -3.38 -4.59
CA PHE A 96 -6.06 -3.65 -3.17
C PHE A 96 -5.83 -2.36 -2.40
N VAL A 97 -6.41 -2.26 -1.20
CA VAL A 97 -6.25 -1.12 -0.29
C VAL A 97 -5.55 -1.52 1.01
N PRO A 98 -4.70 -0.64 1.59
CA PRO A 98 -3.94 -0.99 2.78
C PRO A 98 -4.83 -0.95 4.03
N MET A 99 -4.69 -1.97 4.87
CA MET A 99 -5.06 -1.97 6.27
C MET A 99 -3.80 -1.98 7.12
N VAL A 100 -3.72 -1.12 8.12
CA VAL A 100 -2.73 -1.23 9.19
C VAL A 100 -3.16 -2.30 10.21
N LEU A 101 -2.27 -3.23 10.52
CA LEU A 101 -2.49 -4.17 11.62
C LEU A 101 -2.15 -3.46 12.93
N SER A 102 -3.09 -3.44 13.87
CA SER A 102 -2.89 -2.89 15.20
C SER A 102 -3.35 -3.90 16.25
N PRO A 103 -2.62 -4.06 17.38
CA PRO A 103 -3.13 -4.84 18.49
C PRO A 103 -4.45 -4.25 18.98
N SER A 104 -5.46 -5.11 19.21
CA SER A 104 -6.76 -4.67 19.73
C SER A 104 -6.61 -4.01 21.10
N GLY A 105 -7.47 -3.04 21.40
CA GLY A 105 -7.55 -2.37 22.70
C GLY A 105 -8.09 -3.25 23.83
N VAL A 106 -8.13 -4.58 23.64
CA VAL A 106 -8.57 -5.54 24.65
C VAL A 106 -7.62 -5.44 25.86
N PRO A 107 -8.15 -5.27 27.09
CA PRO A 107 -7.33 -5.10 28.29
C PRO A 107 -6.38 -6.27 28.54
N ASN A 108 -5.22 -5.97 29.16
CA ASN A 108 -4.32 -7.01 29.65
C ASN A 108 -5.05 -7.89 30.69
N GLY A 109 -5.12 -9.19 30.43
CA GLY A 109 -5.82 -10.17 31.29
C GLY A 109 -7.20 -10.62 30.78
N ALA A 110 -7.67 -10.11 29.63
CA ALA A 110 -8.90 -10.61 29.02
C ALA A 110 -8.77 -12.10 28.66
N ALA A 111 -9.87 -12.85 28.80
CA ALA A 111 -9.91 -14.28 28.50
C ALA A 111 -9.46 -14.54 27.05
N ALA A 112 -8.72 -15.61 26.82
CA ALA A 112 -8.18 -15.96 25.49
C ALA A 112 -9.27 -15.99 24.39
N ALA A 113 -10.51 -16.36 24.74
CA ALA A 113 -11.67 -16.38 23.86
C ALA A 113 -12.05 -14.99 23.30
N SER A 114 -11.73 -13.90 24.01
CA SER A 114 -12.01 -12.53 23.57
C SER A 114 -10.95 -11.93 22.62
N ILE A 115 -9.82 -12.62 22.44
CA ILE A 115 -8.75 -12.19 21.55
C ILE A 115 -8.98 -12.82 20.17
N PRO A 116 -9.09 -12.02 19.09
CA PRO A 116 -9.23 -12.56 17.75
C PRO A 116 -8.09 -13.52 17.39
N PRO A 117 -8.34 -14.66 16.72
CA PRO A 117 -7.32 -15.67 16.42
C PRO A 117 -6.07 -15.09 15.76
N TRP A 118 -6.25 -14.18 14.80
CA TRP A 118 -5.18 -13.50 14.08
C TRP A 118 -4.28 -12.61 14.96
N GLN A 119 -4.70 -12.28 16.18
CA GLN A 119 -3.86 -11.56 17.14
C GLN A 119 -3.08 -12.45 18.09
N ARG A 120 -3.31 -13.77 18.11
CA ARG A 120 -2.67 -14.67 19.07
C ARG A 120 -1.25 -15.06 18.61
N PRO A 121 -0.26 -15.17 19.53
CA PRO A 121 -0.31 -14.76 20.94
C PRO A 121 -0.36 -13.24 21.11
N ARG A 122 -1.25 -12.75 21.99
CA ARG A 122 -1.49 -11.31 22.16
C ARG A 122 -0.28 -10.51 22.65
N HIS A 123 0.60 -11.12 23.44
CA HIS A 123 1.78 -10.47 24.02
C HIS A 123 2.85 -10.14 22.97
N THR A 124 2.92 -10.88 21.86
CA THR A 124 3.86 -10.59 20.75
C THR A 124 3.25 -9.71 19.66
N ALA A 125 1.92 -9.46 19.69
CA ALA A 125 1.22 -8.73 18.64
C ALA A 125 1.79 -7.33 18.40
N GLY A 126 2.20 -6.62 19.45
CA GLY A 126 2.81 -5.28 19.32
C GLY A 126 4.09 -5.29 18.49
N THR A 127 4.97 -6.26 18.71
CA THR A 127 6.21 -6.42 17.93
C THR A 127 5.93 -6.92 16.52
N ARG A 128 5.08 -7.93 16.38
CA ARG A 128 4.72 -8.49 15.06
C ARG A 128 4.08 -7.44 14.15
N PHE A 129 3.16 -6.65 14.70
CA PHE A 129 2.41 -5.64 13.96
C PHE A 129 3.10 -4.26 13.87
N ALA A 130 4.29 -4.10 14.44
CA ALA A 130 5.06 -2.86 14.32
C ALA A 130 5.29 -2.52 12.84
N SER A 131 4.69 -1.43 12.35
CA SER A 131 4.73 -1.06 10.93
C SER A 131 4.17 -2.13 9.98
N ALA A 132 3.28 -3.01 10.45
CA ALA A 132 2.67 -4.04 9.61
C ALA A 132 1.39 -3.56 8.94
N MET A 133 1.20 -3.97 7.70
CA MET A 133 -0.04 -3.76 6.95
C MET A 133 -0.37 -4.97 6.07
N LEU A 134 -1.64 -5.09 5.72
CA LEU A 134 -2.12 -5.97 4.66
C LEU A 134 -2.65 -5.10 3.53
N PHE A 135 -2.49 -5.55 2.28
CA PHE A 135 -3.27 -5.04 1.17
C PHE A 135 -4.46 -5.98 0.95
N LEU A 136 -5.69 -5.50 1.16
CA LEU A 136 -6.91 -6.27 0.98
C LEU A 136 -7.54 -5.95 -0.37
N GLU A 137 -7.94 -6.98 -1.10
CA GLU A 137 -8.67 -6.85 -2.37
C GLU A 137 -9.97 -6.07 -2.14
N VAL A 138 -10.32 -5.19 -3.06
CA VAL A 138 -11.61 -4.48 -3.13
C VAL A 138 -12.20 -4.75 -4.50
N PHE A 139 -13.46 -5.16 -4.56
CA PHE A 139 -14.04 -5.63 -5.82
C PHE A 139 -14.60 -4.52 -6.69
N ASP A 140 -15.28 -3.56 -6.05
CA ASP A 140 -15.98 -2.45 -6.69
C ASP A 140 -16.34 -1.38 -5.64
N GLU A 141 -17.09 -0.36 -6.07
CA GLU A 141 -17.53 0.73 -5.20
C GLU A 141 -18.55 0.27 -4.14
N ALA A 142 -19.46 -0.64 -4.48
CA ALA A 142 -20.45 -1.15 -3.53
C ALA A 142 -19.79 -1.98 -2.43
N ASP A 143 -18.80 -2.79 -2.78
CA ASP A 143 -17.97 -3.52 -1.83
C ASP A 143 -17.26 -2.58 -0.84
N LEU A 144 -16.71 -1.47 -1.32
CA LEU A 144 -16.06 -0.47 -0.48
C LEU A 144 -17.04 0.26 0.46
N ASP A 145 -18.34 0.28 0.15
CA ASP A 145 -19.38 0.86 1.01
C ASP A 145 -19.97 -0.16 2.00
N ILE A 146 -20.06 -1.43 1.61
CA ILE A 146 -20.65 -2.51 2.41
C ILE A 146 -19.63 -3.10 3.37
N SER A 147 -18.42 -3.38 2.90
CA SER A 147 -17.39 -4.15 3.62
C SER A 147 -16.46 -3.28 4.48
N PHE A 148 -16.51 -1.96 4.33
CA PHE A 148 -15.64 -1.01 5.02
C PHE A 148 -16.44 0.07 5.75
N GLU A 149 -15.87 0.59 6.83
CA GLU A 149 -16.45 1.65 7.65
C GLU A 149 -15.40 2.68 8.05
N ARG A 150 -15.81 3.93 8.29
CA ARG A 150 -14.87 4.99 8.69
C ARG A 150 -14.52 4.86 10.16
N ARG A 151 -13.27 4.55 10.47
CA ARG A 151 -12.77 4.38 11.85
C ARG A 151 -11.42 5.05 12.08
N GLY A 152 -11.01 5.02 13.34
CA GLY A 152 -9.72 5.52 13.80
C GLY A 152 -9.60 7.05 13.76
N ARG A 153 -8.43 7.53 14.19
CA ARG A 153 -8.11 8.97 14.31
C ARG A 153 -8.19 9.71 12.97
N TYR A 154 -7.99 9.01 11.86
CA TYR A 154 -7.93 9.60 10.53
C TYR A 154 -9.25 9.47 9.75
N HIS A 155 -10.28 8.85 10.33
CA HIS A 155 -11.57 8.60 9.67
C HIS A 155 -11.43 7.95 8.27
N LEU A 156 -10.43 7.08 8.14
CA LEU A 156 -10.20 6.30 6.94
C LEU A 156 -11.20 5.14 6.89
N LYS A 157 -11.57 4.74 5.68
CA LYS A 157 -12.33 3.51 5.47
C LYS A 157 -11.42 2.32 5.79
N GLU A 158 -11.72 1.63 6.88
CA GLU A 158 -11.08 0.39 7.29
C GLU A 158 -12.12 -0.73 7.19
N PRO A 159 -11.75 -1.96 6.82
CA PRO A 159 -12.72 -3.03 6.69
C PRO A 159 -13.31 -3.39 8.05
N LYS A 160 -14.57 -3.80 8.03
CA LYS A 160 -15.30 -4.18 9.23
C LYS A 160 -14.72 -5.45 9.86
N GLU A 161 -15.03 -5.68 11.13
CA GLU A 161 -14.47 -6.82 11.89
C GLU A 161 -14.82 -8.16 11.23
N GLU A 162 -16.03 -8.32 10.72
CA GLU A 162 -16.48 -9.53 10.02
C GLU A 162 -15.68 -9.83 8.75
N VAL A 163 -15.18 -8.79 8.06
CA VAL A 163 -14.29 -8.96 6.91
C VAL A 163 -12.94 -9.49 7.39
N MET A 164 -12.45 -8.98 8.51
CA MET A 164 -11.20 -9.48 9.11
C MET A 164 -11.34 -10.92 9.58
N GLU A 165 -12.38 -11.26 10.30
CA GLU A 165 -12.64 -12.63 10.76
C GLU A 165 -12.73 -13.61 9.57
N ALA A 166 -13.40 -13.21 8.48
CA ALA A 166 -13.53 -14.03 7.28
C ALA A 166 -12.19 -14.30 6.57
N LEU A 167 -11.18 -13.41 6.68
CA LEU A 167 -9.86 -13.66 6.08
C LEU A 167 -9.09 -14.80 6.75
N PHE A 168 -9.32 -15.02 8.04
CA PHE A 168 -8.57 -15.98 8.86
C PHE A 168 -9.37 -17.24 9.20
N ASN A 169 -10.64 -17.31 8.81
CA ASN A 169 -11.46 -18.50 8.99
C ASN A 169 -11.19 -19.48 7.83
N THR A 170 -10.59 -20.63 8.14
CA THR A 170 -10.25 -21.67 7.13
C THR A 170 -11.40 -22.62 6.82
N ASP A 171 -12.39 -22.71 7.73
CA ASP A 171 -13.39 -23.78 7.72
C ASP A 171 -14.69 -23.38 7.03
N THR A 172 -14.87 -22.10 6.74
CA THR A 172 -16.05 -21.63 6.06
C THR A 172 -15.72 -21.32 4.60
N GLY A 173 -16.34 -22.07 3.70
CA GLY A 173 -16.72 -21.53 2.38
C GLY A 173 -17.72 -20.37 2.49
N ALA A 174 -17.72 -19.60 3.58
CA ALA A 174 -18.64 -18.50 3.82
C ALA A 174 -18.09 -17.26 3.12
N SER A 175 -18.54 -17.08 1.87
CA SER A 175 -19.41 -15.98 1.47
C SER A 175 -19.53 -14.81 2.46
N GLY A 176 -18.42 -14.14 2.78
CA GLY A 176 -18.45 -12.85 3.46
C GLY A 176 -19.07 -11.81 2.53
N GLY A 177 -20.35 -11.50 2.72
CA GLY A 177 -21.00 -10.26 2.33
C GLY A 177 -20.83 -9.75 0.89
N ASN A 178 -20.55 -10.59 -0.12
CA ASN A 178 -20.62 -10.20 -1.53
C ASN A 178 -20.67 -11.42 -2.47
N GLY A 179 -21.82 -12.10 -2.54
CA GLY A 179 -22.12 -13.10 -3.57
C GLY A 179 -21.18 -14.32 -3.66
N GLY A 180 -20.52 -14.72 -2.56
CA GLY A 180 -19.64 -15.90 -2.53
C GLY A 180 -18.23 -15.70 -3.08
N ARG A 181 -17.81 -14.47 -3.42
CA ARG A 181 -16.44 -14.20 -3.88
C ARG A 181 -15.47 -14.16 -2.70
N ARG A 182 -14.41 -14.97 -2.77
CA ARG A 182 -13.31 -14.95 -1.80
C ARG A 182 -12.46 -13.69 -1.99
N ARG A 183 -12.31 -12.90 -0.92
CA ARG A 183 -11.42 -11.72 -0.89
C ARG A 183 -9.98 -12.15 -0.65
N HIS A 184 -9.07 -11.70 -1.51
CA HIS A 184 -7.65 -11.98 -1.35
C HIS A 184 -6.93 -10.87 -0.58
N PHE A 185 -5.76 -11.19 -0.05
CA PHE A 185 -4.89 -10.18 0.57
C PHE A 185 -3.41 -10.49 0.37
N ILE A 186 -2.58 -9.45 0.51
CA ILE A 186 -1.12 -9.51 0.43
C ILE A 186 -0.54 -9.04 1.77
N ALA A 187 0.34 -9.83 2.35
CA ALA A 187 1.02 -9.50 3.60
C ALA A 187 2.30 -8.67 3.36
N CYS A 188 2.60 -7.71 4.25
CA CYS A 188 3.84 -6.93 4.21
C CYS A 188 5.08 -7.65 4.74
N ASP A 189 4.95 -8.90 5.18
CA ASP A 189 6.01 -9.73 5.73
C ASP A 189 5.62 -11.21 5.61
N LYS A 190 6.50 -12.12 6.04
CA LYS A 190 6.21 -13.56 6.12
C LYS A 190 4.92 -13.77 6.92
N TYR A 191 3.97 -14.50 6.32
CA TYR A 191 2.66 -14.74 6.94
C TYR A 191 2.79 -15.34 8.35
N GLU A 192 3.66 -16.34 8.49
CA GLU A 192 3.92 -17.05 9.75
C GLU A 192 4.53 -16.15 10.84
N VAL A 193 5.22 -15.07 10.45
CA VAL A 193 5.74 -14.05 11.38
C VAL A 193 4.61 -13.15 11.86
N LEU A 194 3.70 -12.77 10.96
CA LEU A 194 2.56 -11.92 11.30
C LEU A 194 1.47 -12.68 12.05
N PHE A 195 1.24 -13.97 11.76
CA PHE A 195 0.11 -14.76 12.25
C PHE A 195 0.54 -16.19 12.64
N PRO A 196 1.40 -16.36 13.65
CA PRO A 196 2.04 -17.64 13.97
C PRO A 196 1.09 -18.74 14.45
N GLN A 197 -0.14 -18.38 14.85
CA GLN A 197 -1.18 -19.33 15.29
C GLN A 197 -2.33 -19.47 14.29
N CYS A 198 -2.22 -18.86 13.12
CA CYS A 198 -3.21 -19.02 12.06
C CYS A 198 -2.70 -19.98 11.00
N ALA A 199 -3.54 -20.93 10.61
CA ALA A 199 -3.30 -21.70 9.40
C ALA A 199 -3.27 -20.76 8.20
N ARG A 200 -2.39 -21.03 7.24
CA ARG A 200 -2.23 -20.21 6.04
C ARG A 200 -3.52 -20.26 5.20
N PRO A 201 -4.23 -19.13 5.03
CA PRO A 201 -5.51 -19.15 4.34
C PRO A 201 -5.30 -19.15 2.82
N ALA A 202 -6.22 -19.77 2.09
CA ALA A 202 -6.18 -19.80 0.62
C ALA A 202 -6.45 -18.44 -0.04
N SER A 203 -6.88 -17.43 0.72
CA SER A 203 -7.00 -16.03 0.29
C SER A 203 -5.68 -15.27 0.30
N LEU A 204 -4.62 -15.80 0.92
CA LEU A 204 -3.30 -15.16 0.91
C LEU A 204 -2.64 -15.30 -0.47
N ILE A 205 -2.28 -14.16 -1.07
CA ILE A 205 -1.46 -14.12 -2.27
C ILE A 205 0.01 -14.22 -1.85
N ASP A 206 0.70 -15.26 -2.32
CA ASP A 206 2.14 -15.39 -2.18
C ASP A 206 2.85 -14.67 -3.33
N LEU A 207 3.64 -13.66 -3.02
CA LEU A 207 4.42 -12.94 -4.03
C LEU A 207 5.63 -13.76 -4.52
N LYS A 208 6.10 -14.79 -3.77
CA LYS A 208 7.30 -15.58 -4.11
C LYS A 208 7.19 -16.40 -5.39
N GLN A 209 5.98 -16.81 -5.75
CA GLN A 209 5.77 -17.67 -6.90
C GLN A 209 4.73 -16.99 -7.77
N PRO A 210 4.99 -16.69 -9.06
CA PRO A 210 3.89 -16.75 -10.01
C PRO A 210 3.31 -18.15 -9.80
N SER A 211 2.08 -18.21 -9.29
CA SER A 211 1.49 -19.45 -8.80
C SER A 211 1.76 -20.59 -9.79
N ARG A 212 2.02 -21.80 -9.31
CA ARG A 212 2.16 -22.97 -10.19
C ARG A 212 0.95 -23.18 -11.11
N SER A 213 -0.20 -22.54 -10.83
CA SER A 213 -1.27 -22.33 -11.80
C SER A 213 -1.05 -21.03 -12.61
N LEU A 214 -1.14 -21.12 -13.93
CA LEU A 214 -1.12 -19.94 -14.84
C LEU A 214 -2.22 -18.91 -14.54
N GLU A 215 -3.15 -19.18 -13.61
CA GLU A 215 -4.25 -18.31 -13.20
C GLU A 215 -3.86 -17.18 -12.23
N HIS A 216 -2.74 -17.30 -11.48
CA HIS A 216 -2.29 -16.24 -10.54
C HIS A 216 -0.87 -15.73 -10.78
N ALA A 217 -0.30 -15.94 -11.97
CA ALA A 217 0.92 -15.23 -12.35
C ALA A 217 0.63 -13.71 -12.40
N ALA A 218 1.05 -12.97 -11.38
CA ALA A 218 0.73 -11.57 -11.26
C ALA A 218 1.98 -10.75 -10.97
N TRP A 219 2.00 -9.52 -11.48
CA TRP A 219 2.94 -8.51 -11.03
C TRP A 219 2.18 -7.44 -10.24
N THR A 220 2.90 -6.73 -9.38
CA THR A 220 2.34 -5.80 -8.41
C THR A 220 2.77 -4.39 -8.76
N LEU A 221 1.80 -3.48 -8.85
CA LEU A 221 2.04 -2.04 -8.85
C LEU A 221 1.58 -1.44 -7.52
N VAL A 222 2.50 -0.83 -6.79
CA VAL A 222 2.21 -0.15 -5.53
C VAL A 222 2.19 1.35 -5.74
N LEU A 223 1.02 1.96 -5.62
CA LEU A 223 0.85 3.41 -5.54
C LEU A 223 1.01 3.84 -4.09
N THR A 224 2.10 4.54 -3.80
CA THR A 224 2.46 4.94 -2.44
C THR A 224 2.10 6.41 -2.19
N PRO A 225 1.47 6.73 -1.05
CA PRO A 225 1.34 8.10 -0.61
C PRO A 225 2.65 8.56 0.05
N GLY A 226 2.87 9.87 0.04
CA GLY A 226 4.02 10.51 0.66
C GLY A 226 3.67 11.89 1.19
N VAL A 227 4.56 12.46 1.99
CA VAL A 227 4.57 13.87 2.38
C VAL A 227 5.45 14.66 1.42
N ALA A 228 6.54 14.05 0.96
CA ALA A 228 7.38 14.55 -0.09
C ALA A 228 8.06 13.38 -0.81
N PHE A 229 8.51 13.65 -2.02
CA PHE A 229 9.29 12.79 -2.89
C PHE A 229 10.42 13.62 -3.51
N ASP A 230 11.53 12.98 -3.88
CA ASP A 230 12.55 13.59 -4.71
C ASP A 230 12.74 12.83 -6.02
N HIS A 231 13.61 13.36 -6.88
CA HIS A 231 13.91 12.80 -8.20
C HIS A 231 14.74 11.51 -8.13
N PHE A 232 15.25 11.16 -6.94
CA PHE A 232 16.02 9.93 -6.69
C PHE A 232 15.13 8.78 -6.18
N GLY A 233 13.81 9.02 -6.06
CA GLY A 233 12.85 8.03 -5.58
C GLY A 233 12.78 7.95 -4.06
N ASN A 234 13.45 8.83 -3.32
CA ASN A 234 13.28 8.87 -1.88
C ASN A 234 11.90 9.40 -1.53
N ARG A 235 11.31 8.86 -0.46
CA ARG A 235 9.95 9.17 -0.03
C ARG A 235 9.90 9.51 1.44
N MET A 236 9.35 10.68 1.77
CA MET A 236 9.01 11.02 3.14
C MET A 236 7.61 10.49 3.48
N GLY A 237 7.51 9.41 4.24
CA GLY A 237 6.23 8.94 4.78
C GLY A 237 5.74 9.75 6.00
N LYS A 238 4.58 9.35 6.55
CA LYS A 238 4.01 9.93 7.79
C LYS A 238 4.72 9.48 9.07
N GLY A 239 5.69 8.57 8.98
CA GLY A 239 6.52 8.09 10.10
C GLY A 239 6.22 6.66 10.58
N GLY A 240 5.17 6.01 10.06
CA GLY A 240 4.77 4.66 10.48
C GLY A 240 5.52 3.50 9.83
N GLY A 241 6.36 3.73 8.81
CA GLY A 241 7.20 2.69 8.18
C GLY A 241 6.46 1.59 7.40
N TYR A 242 5.13 1.67 7.24
CA TYR A 242 4.31 0.61 6.65
C TYR A 242 4.69 0.25 5.21
N TYR A 243 4.78 1.25 4.33
CA TYR A 243 5.19 1.06 2.93
C TYR A 243 6.64 0.61 2.83
N ASP A 244 7.51 1.07 3.74
CA ASP A 244 8.91 0.69 3.73
C ASP A 244 9.08 -0.80 4.06
N ARG A 245 8.36 -1.29 5.08
CA ARG A 245 8.30 -2.72 5.42
C ARG A 245 7.74 -3.56 4.27
N PHE A 246 6.61 -3.13 3.68
CA PHE A 246 5.98 -3.85 2.57
C PHE A 246 6.87 -3.91 1.33
N LEU A 247 7.41 -2.78 0.86
CA LEU A 247 8.24 -2.72 -0.34
C LEU A 247 9.53 -3.51 -0.19
N ARG A 248 10.14 -3.47 1.00
CA ARG A 248 11.34 -4.27 1.32
C ARG A 248 11.02 -5.75 1.19
N TYR A 249 9.99 -6.23 1.88
CA TYR A 249 9.61 -7.64 1.84
C TYR A 249 9.19 -8.08 0.44
N SER A 250 8.32 -7.32 -0.23
CA SER A 250 7.79 -7.69 -1.56
C SER A 250 8.88 -7.75 -2.62
N ARG A 251 9.87 -6.84 -2.59
CA ARG A 251 11.03 -6.88 -3.49
C ARG A 251 12.01 -7.99 -3.15
N GLU A 252 12.20 -8.31 -1.87
CA GLU A 252 13.03 -9.46 -1.43
C GLU A 252 12.46 -10.78 -1.93
N VAL A 253 11.14 -10.93 -1.95
CA VAL A 253 10.49 -12.20 -2.28
C VAL A 253 10.08 -12.31 -3.76
N ALA A 254 9.90 -11.20 -4.46
CA ALA A 254 9.37 -11.15 -5.82
C ALA A 254 10.14 -10.13 -6.68
N GLU A 255 11.44 -10.34 -6.81
CA GLU A 255 12.31 -9.43 -7.55
C GLU A 255 11.84 -9.26 -9.01
N GLY A 256 11.81 -8.01 -9.49
CA GLY A 256 11.34 -7.66 -10.84
C GLY A 256 9.82 -7.69 -11.04
N ALA A 257 9.07 -8.35 -10.15
CA ALA A 257 7.60 -8.42 -10.22
C ALA A 257 6.89 -7.28 -9.47
N VAL A 258 7.62 -6.46 -8.71
CA VAL A 258 7.07 -5.33 -7.94
C VAL A 258 7.59 -4.01 -8.48
N VAL A 259 6.68 -3.17 -8.94
CA VAL A 259 6.91 -1.76 -9.31
C VAL A 259 6.18 -0.87 -8.31
N SER A 260 6.76 0.28 -7.98
CA SER A 260 6.17 1.23 -7.05
C SER A 260 6.28 2.66 -7.56
N TRP A 261 5.19 3.41 -7.47
CA TRP A 261 5.16 4.83 -7.80
C TRP A 261 4.74 5.66 -6.59
N GLY A 262 5.47 6.73 -6.32
CA GLY A 262 5.00 7.81 -5.47
C GLY A 262 3.89 8.58 -6.17
N VAL A 263 2.77 8.82 -5.49
CA VAL A 263 1.67 9.64 -6.04
C VAL A 263 1.49 10.88 -5.17
N GLY A 264 1.53 12.05 -5.79
CA GLY A 264 1.40 13.32 -5.08
C GLY A 264 1.06 14.49 -6.00
N VAL A 265 0.68 15.61 -5.41
CA VAL A 265 0.59 16.90 -6.11
C VAL A 265 1.99 17.50 -6.32
N GLU A 266 2.13 18.49 -7.20
CA GLU A 266 3.44 19.11 -7.52
C GLU A 266 4.22 19.55 -6.28
N GLN A 267 3.53 20.07 -5.27
CA GLN A 267 4.17 20.56 -4.04
C GLN A 267 4.84 19.45 -3.22
N GLN A 268 4.58 18.18 -3.54
CA GLN A 268 5.20 17.04 -2.90
C GLN A 268 6.47 16.58 -3.62
N LEU A 269 6.72 16.97 -4.87
CA LEU A 269 7.97 16.67 -5.55
C LEU A 269 8.97 17.81 -5.33
N LEU A 270 10.09 17.50 -4.67
CA LEU A 270 11.13 18.47 -4.40
C LEU A 270 11.81 18.94 -5.69
N SER A 271 11.98 20.25 -5.82
CA SER A 271 12.60 20.88 -6.98
C SER A 271 14.09 21.18 -6.76
N GLY A 272 14.81 21.53 -7.82
CA GLY A 272 16.19 22.05 -7.73
C GLY A 272 17.23 21.05 -7.19
N GLY A 273 16.99 19.74 -7.37
CA GLY A 273 17.90 18.70 -6.87
C GLY A 273 17.86 18.48 -5.36
N ALA A 274 16.89 19.08 -4.65
CA ALA A 274 16.72 18.84 -3.22
C ALA A 274 16.32 17.39 -2.93
N GLU A 275 16.88 16.85 -1.85
CA GLU A 275 16.70 15.45 -1.45
C GLU A 275 15.84 15.34 -0.19
N VAL A 276 15.05 14.27 -0.14
CA VAL A 276 14.36 13.88 1.08
C VAL A 276 15.40 13.33 2.07
N PRO A 277 15.39 13.76 3.36
CA PRO A 277 16.26 13.16 4.35
C PRO A 277 15.96 11.66 4.50
N VAL A 278 16.93 10.83 4.13
CA VAL A 278 16.86 9.36 4.22
C VAL A 278 17.87 8.81 5.20
N ARG A 279 17.59 7.60 5.71
CA ARG A 279 18.58 6.84 6.48
C ARG A 279 19.48 6.06 5.52
N THR A 280 20.58 6.67 5.11
CA THR A 280 21.65 6.05 4.30
C THR A 280 22.78 5.58 5.20
N GLN A 281 22.67 4.40 5.80
CA GLN A 281 23.85 3.59 6.16
C GLN A 281 23.51 2.15 6.50
N GLU A 282 24.17 1.24 5.78
CA GLU A 282 24.50 -0.12 6.20
C GLU A 282 25.30 -0.05 7.50
N LEU A 283 24.66 -0.28 8.64
CA LEU A 283 25.33 -0.74 9.83
C LEU A 283 24.97 -2.21 9.95
N SER A 284 25.99 -3.05 9.77
CA SER A 284 26.07 -4.47 10.08
C SER A 284 24.85 -4.98 10.88
N ALA A 285 24.05 -5.83 10.21
CA ALA A 285 22.79 -6.44 10.66
C ALA A 285 21.52 -5.56 10.53
N GLY A 286 21.05 -5.38 9.29
CA GLY A 286 19.68 -4.93 8.98
C GLY A 286 19.64 -3.77 7.97
N GLY A 287 19.34 -4.09 6.71
CA GLY A 287 19.40 -3.19 5.54
C GLY A 287 18.63 -1.87 5.65
N ALA A 288 18.76 -1.05 4.61
CA ALA A 288 18.14 0.28 4.51
C ALA A 288 16.66 0.27 4.93
N TRP A 289 16.31 1.12 5.89
CA TRP A 289 14.94 1.21 6.45
C TRP A 289 13.97 1.95 5.54
N ASP A 290 14.47 2.78 4.62
CA ASP A 290 13.66 3.58 3.71
C ASP A 290 13.67 2.93 2.32
N SER A 291 12.51 2.47 1.85
CA SER A 291 12.40 1.84 0.54
C SER A 291 12.12 2.89 -0.55
N PRO A 292 13.01 3.09 -1.54
CA PRO A 292 12.77 4.06 -2.60
C PRO A 292 11.64 3.61 -3.54
N VAL A 293 10.98 4.56 -4.19
CA VAL A 293 10.02 4.29 -5.27
C VAL A 293 10.73 4.25 -6.63
N ASP A 294 10.14 3.55 -7.60
CA ASP A 294 10.69 3.40 -8.96
C ASP A 294 10.34 4.61 -9.86
N GLY A 295 9.40 5.44 -9.42
CA GLY A 295 9.04 6.69 -10.07
C GLY A 295 8.06 7.51 -9.22
N VAL A 296 7.86 8.76 -9.59
CA VAL A 296 6.89 9.66 -8.97
C VAL A 296 5.93 10.16 -10.04
N VAL A 297 4.63 10.14 -9.77
CA VAL A 297 3.60 10.67 -10.67
C VAL A 297 2.95 11.88 -10.01
N THR A 298 3.06 13.02 -10.67
CA THR A 298 2.41 14.28 -10.31
C THR A 298 1.55 14.78 -11.48
N PRO A 299 0.68 15.79 -11.30
CA PRO A 299 -0.05 16.40 -12.42
C PRO A 299 0.81 16.84 -13.62
N ALA A 300 2.08 17.16 -13.43
CA ALA A 300 3.06 17.51 -14.47
C ALA A 300 3.58 16.30 -15.25
N GLY A 301 3.36 15.09 -14.73
CA GLY A 301 3.67 13.84 -15.40
C GLY A 301 4.39 12.83 -14.51
N HIS A 302 4.98 11.84 -15.16
CA HIS A 302 5.77 10.82 -14.48
C HIS A 302 7.27 11.14 -14.53
N VAL A 303 7.89 11.16 -13.36
CA VAL A 303 9.32 11.25 -13.15
C VAL A 303 9.86 9.84 -12.86
N PRO A 304 10.57 9.19 -13.80
CA PRO A 304 11.28 7.95 -13.51
C PRO A 304 12.39 8.22 -12.50
N CYS A 305 12.51 7.38 -11.48
CA CYS A 305 13.56 7.49 -10.48
C CYS A 305 14.63 6.45 -10.75
N ALA A 306 15.89 6.86 -10.80
CA ALA A 306 16.99 5.92 -10.88
C ALA A 306 17.13 5.21 -9.53
N LEU A 307 16.77 3.94 -9.44
CA LEU A 307 17.38 3.08 -8.44
C LEU A 307 18.88 3.11 -8.71
N SER A 308 19.69 3.34 -7.67
CA SER A 308 21.14 3.16 -7.74
C SER A 308 21.48 1.80 -8.35
N GLY A 309 21.69 1.77 -9.68
CA GLY A 309 22.24 0.66 -10.44
C GLY A 309 21.28 -0.24 -11.25
N VAL A 310 19.95 -0.14 -11.18
CA VAL A 310 19.07 -1.01 -11.99
C VAL A 310 17.88 -0.23 -12.55
N MET A 311 17.86 -0.03 -13.87
CA MET A 311 16.71 0.51 -14.59
C MET A 311 15.62 -0.56 -14.62
N ARG A 312 14.58 -0.41 -13.78
CA ARG A 312 13.40 -1.28 -13.80
C ARG A 312 12.34 -0.63 -14.69
N VAL A 313 12.13 -1.22 -15.87
CA VAL A 313 11.15 -0.80 -16.89
C VAL A 313 9.79 -1.43 -16.63
#